data_AF-E3NWS9-F1
#
_entry.id   AF-E3NWS9-F1
#
_cell.length_a   1.000
_cell.length_b   1.000
_cell.length_c   1.000
_cell.angle_alpha   90.00
_cell.angle_beta   90.00
_cell.angle_gamma   90.00
#
_symmetry.space_group_name_H-M   'P 1'
#
loop_
_entity.id
_entity.type
_entity.pdbx_description
1 polymer ?
#
loop_
_entity_poly.entity_id
_entity_poly.type
_entity_poly.pdbx_seq_one_letter_code
_entity_poly.pdbx_strand_id
1 'polypeptide(L)'
;MYTSAALFMTIVSVFSILLTYFFLEENYVGIISEEEKNQDPYFVLPKFDRLPVLLLFYMWWLMCGVVCVESMAAPVTIAMYNWSREDAVLYNGIIQTVSCVFTFIVNFSLASTKLKTIDNRLLLLCGLVFFEVFFILHMPLPFYPGPLDRPGTLNSTISEVGRCEFDWCDSTPRVPLSLYLVICSAIIGLGFPLISSTSSSLLSQIIGPRKQVFVVRKMAFILSFQGTVQGFFAFTGAFSQFVVSLFSTRLFELSGYKWIMIYHWSIVTVAIISTLFLWRRLIPLKMTPSNGEATRYKLGTFYRM
;
A
#
# COMPACT_ATOMS: atom_id res chain seq x y z
N MET A 1 1.09 26.44 -12.89
CA MET A 1 0.00 25.44 -12.76
C MET A 1 0.32 24.36 -11.72
N TYR A 2 1.55 23.87 -11.60
CA TYR A 2 1.90 22.86 -10.59
C TYR A 2 1.95 23.39 -9.14
N THR A 3 2.37 24.64 -8.93
CA THR A 3 2.47 25.25 -7.59
C THR A 3 1.13 25.63 -6.97
N SER A 4 0.14 26.01 -7.78
CA SER A 4 -1.20 26.39 -7.30
C SER A 4 -1.96 25.21 -6.70
N ALA A 5 -1.85 24.03 -7.30
CA ALA A 5 -2.47 22.81 -6.78
C ALA A 5 -1.85 22.41 -5.42
N ALA A 6 -0.54 22.51 -5.28
CA ALA A 6 0.16 22.21 -4.02
C ALA A 6 -0.27 23.16 -2.89
N LEU A 7 -0.30 24.48 -3.16
CA LEU A 7 -0.74 25.48 -2.18
C LEU A 7 -2.19 25.27 -1.76
N PHE A 8 -3.08 24.96 -2.70
CA PHE A 8 -4.47 24.66 -2.40
C PHE A 8 -4.60 23.43 -1.48
N MET A 9 -3.89 22.34 -1.78
CA MET A 9 -3.88 21.13 -0.93
C MET A 9 -3.34 21.42 0.47
N THR A 10 -2.34 22.30 0.61
CA THR A 10 -1.84 22.72 1.93
C THR A 10 -2.92 23.48 2.72
N ILE A 11 -3.63 24.42 2.09
CA ILE A 11 -4.71 25.19 2.74
C ILE A 11 -5.83 24.24 3.20
N VAL A 12 -6.27 23.32 2.33
CA VAL A 12 -7.30 22.33 2.66
C VAL A 12 -6.84 21.42 3.82
N SER A 13 -5.57 21.02 3.83
CA SER A 13 -5.02 20.19 4.91
C SER A 13 -4.98 20.93 6.25
N VAL A 14 -4.54 22.19 6.27
CA VAL A 14 -4.56 23.04 7.47
C VAL A 14 -5.99 23.24 7.97
N PHE A 15 -6.92 23.53 7.07
CA PHE A 15 -8.34 23.67 7.41
C PHE A 15 -8.93 22.37 7.99
N SER A 16 -8.57 21.21 7.44
CA SER A 16 -9.02 19.90 7.95
C SER A 16 -8.47 19.62 9.35
N ILE A 17 -7.22 20.01 9.64
CA ILE A 17 -6.64 19.91 10.98
C ILE A 17 -7.38 20.81 11.96
N LEU A 18 -7.68 22.07 11.57
CA LEU A 18 -8.43 23.00 12.41
C LEU A 18 -9.85 22.49 12.69
N LEU A 19 -10.56 22.01 11.67
CA LEU A 19 -11.88 21.39 11.85
C LEU A 19 -11.82 20.20 12.81
N THR A 20 -10.84 19.31 12.62
CA THR A 20 -10.66 18.15 13.50
C THR A 20 -10.37 18.58 14.93
N TYR A 21 -9.55 19.61 15.13
CA TYR A 21 -9.19 20.10 16.47
C TYR A 21 -10.36 20.79 17.19
N PHE A 22 -11.18 21.57 16.48
CA PHE A 22 -12.24 22.38 17.09
C PHE A 22 -13.61 21.71 17.13
N PHE A 23 -13.96 20.87 16.15
CA PHE A 23 -15.32 20.34 15.98
C PHE A 23 -15.45 18.84 16.22
N LEU A 24 -14.35 18.07 16.22
CA LEU A 24 -14.45 16.63 16.38
C LEU A 24 -14.61 16.26 17.85
N GLU A 25 -15.85 15.99 18.24
CA GLU A 25 -16.16 15.33 19.51
C GLU A 25 -16.15 13.81 19.29
N GLU A 26 -15.14 13.13 19.84
CA GLU A 26 -14.92 11.71 19.58
C GLU A 26 -15.90 10.83 20.37
N ASN A 27 -17.05 10.50 19.76
CA ASN A 27 -18.00 9.51 20.29
C ASN A 27 -17.66 8.10 19.81
N TYR A 28 -17.04 7.31 20.68
CA TYR A 28 -16.59 5.95 20.39
C TYR A 28 -17.66 4.88 20.65
N VAL A 29 -18.25 4.33 19.58
CA VAL A 29 -19.17 3.18 19.64
C VAL A 29 -18.36 1.88 19.64
N GLY A 30 -18.63 0.98 20.60
CA GLY A 30 -17.98 -0.35 20.67
C GLY A 30 -16.59 -0.36 21.32
N ILE A 31 -16.17 0.74 21.93
CA ILE A 31 -14.98 0.77 22.78
C ILE A 31 -15.45 0.85 24.24
N ILE A 32 -14.93 -0.05 25.09
CA ILE A 32 -15.35 -0.24 26.49
C ILE A 32 -15.29 1.08 27.24
N SER A 33 -16.45 1.59 27.67
CA SER A 33 -16.53 2.81 28.46
C SER A 33 -16.01 2.58 29.89
N GLU A 34 -15.65 3.66 30.59
CA GLU A 34 -15.32 3.61 32.03
C GLU A 34 -16.47 2.96 32.84
N GLU A 35 -17.72 3.04 32.34
CA GLU A 35 -18.91 2.43 32.96
C GLU A 35 -18.96 0.90 32.81
N GLU A 36 -18.60 0.34 31.64
CA GLU A 36 -18.49 -1.12 31.45
C GLU A 36 -17.29 -1.71 32.21
N LYS A 37 -16.21 -0.95 32.35
CA LYS A 37 -15.02 -1.35 33.11
C LYS A 37 -15.27 -1.43 34.62
N ASN A 38 -16.26 -0.67 35.12
CA ASN A 38 -16.73 -0.75 36.50
C ASN A 38 -17.63 -1.98 36.77
N GLN A 39 -18.22 -2.58 35.73
CA GLN A 39 -19.01 -3.81 35.86
C GLN A 39 -18.12 -5.07 35.93
N ASP A 40 -17.00 -5.09 35.21
CA ASP A 40 -16.03 -6.20 35.24
C ASP A 40 -14.61 -5.73 35.60
N PRO A 41 -14.22 -5.71 36.90
CA PRO A 41 -12.87 -5.32 37.34
C PRO A 41 -11.75 -6.27 36.85
N TYR A 42 -12.11 -7.35 36.16
CA TYR A 42 -11.21 -8.36 35.62
C TYR A 42 -11.00 -8.27 34.09
N PHE A 43 -11.62 -7.32 33.39
CA PHE A 43 -11.38 -7.14 31.95
C PHE A 43 -10.00 -6.48 31.72
N VAL A 44 -8.96 -7.32 31.63
CA VAL A 44 -7.62 -6.86 31.31
C VAL A 44 -7.29 -7.23 29.87
N LEU A 45 -6.95 -6.24 29.05
CA LEU A 45 -6.61 -6.44 27.65
C LEU A 45 -5.08 -6.62 27.50
N PRO A 46 -4.61 -7.75 26.93
CA PRO A 46 -3.18 -8.07 26.88
C PRO A 46 -2.44 -7.09 25.97
N LYS A 47 -1.14 -6.86 26.21
CA LYS A 47 -0.33 -6.01 25.32
C LYS A 47 -0.23 -6.66 23.94
N PHE A 48 -0.42 -5.87 22.87
CA PHE A 48 -0.23 -6.38 21.51
C PHE A 48 1.26 -6.52 21.20
N ASP A 49 1.59 -7.49 20.36
CA ASP A 49 2.94 -7.64 19.83
C ASP A 49 3.24 -6.50 18.85
N ARG A 50 4.32 -5.75 19.11
CA ARG A 50 4.71 -4.59 18.29
C ARG A 50 5.28 -5.00 16.92
N LEU A 51 5.84 -6.20 16.84
CA LEU A 51 6.49 -6.71 15.64
C LEU A 51 5.52 -6.88 14.44
N PRO A 52 4.35 -7.53 14.57
CA PRO A 52 3.38 -7.61 13.47
C PRO A 52 2.76 -6.25 13.12
N VAL A 53 2.63 -5.33 14.08
CA VAL A 53 2.19 -3.94 13.79
C VAL A 53 3.21 -3.21 12.94
N LEU A 54 4.50 -3.30 13.27
CA LEU A 54 5.58 -2.72 12.46
C LEU A 54 5.61 -3.35 11.06
N LEU A 55 5.40 -4.66 10.96
CA LEU A 55 5.31 -5.34 9.68
C LEU A 55 4.14 -4.81 8.83
N LEU A 56 2.97 -4.59 9.42
CA LEU A 56 1.82 -4.02 8.71
C LEU A 56 2.07 -2.59 8.22
N PHE A 57 2.75 -1.79 9.02
CA PHE A 57 3.21 -0.46 8.61
C PHE A 57 4.16 -0.54 7.41
N TYR A 58 5.08 -1.50 7.44
CA TYR A 58 5.95 -1.78 6.31
C TYR A 58 5.16 -2.22 5.08
N MET A 59 4.20 -3.15 5.21
CA MET A 59 3.35 -3.57 4.08
C MET A 59 2.61 -2.40 3.44
N TRP A 60 2.04 -1.51 4.27
CA TRP A 60 1.35 -0.33 3.77
C TRP A 60 2.28 0.67 3.11
N TRP A 61 3.47 0.88 3.68
CA TRP A 61 4.54 1.64 3.03
C TRP A 61 4.82 1.08 1.63
N LEU A 62 5.00 -0.24 1.50
CA LEU A 62 5.28 -0.85 0.21
C LEU A 62 4.15 -0.62 -0.79
N MET A 63 2.90 -0.85 -0.38
CA MET A 63 1.75 -0.68 -1.26
C MET A 63 1.64 0.74 -1.79
N CYS A 64 1.71 1.72 -0.90
CA CYS A 64 1.67 3.12 -1.29
C CYS A 64 2.86 3.50 -2.18
N GLY A 65 4.03 2.89 -1.96
CA GLY A 65 5.20 3.08 -2.81
C GLY A 65 5.02 2.50 -4.22
N VAL A 66 4.46 1.31 -4.34
CA VAL A 66 4.19 0.67 -5.64
C VAL A 66 3.19 1.48 -6.47
N VAL A 67 2.16 2.04 -5.85
CA VAL A 67 1.20 2.93 -6.54
C VAL A 67 1.91 4.16 -7.16
N CYS A 68 3.04 4.61 -6.62
CA CYS A 68 3.81 5.69 -7.25
C CYS A 68 4.42 5.30 -8.60
N VAL A 69 4.63 4.01 -8.87
CA VAL A 69 5.08 3.56 -10.19
C VAL A 69 4.02 3.88 -11.25
N GLU A 70 2.73 3.84 -10.91
CA GLU A 70 1.64 4.25 -11.81
C GLU A 70 1.72 5.74 -12.16
N SER A 71 2.22 6.58 -11.24
CA SER A 71 2.43 8.00 -11.52
C SER A 71 3.52 8.23 -12.59
N MET A 72 4.41 7.24 -12.79
CA MET A 72 5.41 7.23 -13.85
C MET A 72 4.93 6.51 -15.12
N ALA A 73 3.68 6.03 -15.18
CA ALA A 73 3.16 5.33 -16.35
C ALA A 73 3.14 6.23 -17.60
N ALA A 74 2.85 7.52 -17.46
CA ALA A 74 2.89 8.46 -18.57
C ALA A 74 4.28 8.60 -19.23
N PRO A 75 5.36 8.99 -18.50
CA PRO A 75 6.70 9.04 -19.10
C PRO A 75 7.20 7.68 -19.60
N VAL A 76 6.83 6.59 -18.92
CA VAL A 76 7.19 5.23 -19.35
C VAL A 76 6.51 4.86 -20.67
N THR A 77 5.22 5.10 -20.82
CA THR A 77 4.48 4.75 -22.04
C THR A 77 4.84 5.61 -23.23
N ILE A 78 5.19 6.89 -23.01
CA ILE A 78 5.80 7.74 -24.04
C ILE A 78 7.12 7.11 -24.52
N ALA A 79 8.03 6.80 -23.58
CA ALA A 79 9.31 6.20 -23.91
C ALA A 79 9.20 4.82 -24.56
N MET A 80 8.24 3.99 -24.13
CA MET A 80 8.09 2.60 -24.55
C MET A 80 7.31 2.43 -25.85
N TYR A 81 6.20 3.17 -26.02
CA TYR A 81 5.25 2.99 -27.12
C TYR A 81 5.22 4.15 -28.11
N ASN A 82 6.07 5.16 -27.92
CA ASN A 82 6.12 6.36 -28.75
C ASN A 82 4.74 7.06 -28.84
N TRP A 83 4.00 7.05 -27.71
CA TRP A 83 2.72 7.73 -27.59
C TRP A 83 2.94 9.25 -27.47
N SER A 84 2.00 10.03 -28.02
CA SER A 84 1.96 11.46 -27.76
C SER A 84 1.70 11.74 -26.28
N ARG A 85 2.00 12.94 -25.78
CA ARG A 85 1.76 13.26 -24.35
C ARG A 85 0.27 13.19 -24.03
N GLU A 86 -0.56 13.61 -24.98
CA GLU A 86 -2.01 13.61 -24.89
C GLU A 86 -2.54 12.16 -24.85
N ASP A 87 -2.08 11.32 -25.77
CA ASP A 87 -2.48 9.91 -25.84
C ASP A 87 -2.00 9.13 -24.62
N ALA A 88 -0.78 9.38 -24.15
CA ALA A 88 -0.24 8.71 -22.97
C ALA A 88 -1.06 9.01 -21.72
N VAL A 89 -1.49 10.26 -21.52
CA VAL A 89 -2.36 10.60 -20.39
C VAL A 89 -3.73 9.94 -20.55
N LEU A 90 -4.32 9.97 -21.75
CA LEU A 90 -5.64 9.40 -22.02
C LEU A 90 -5.66 7.87 -21.82
N TYR A 91 -4.73 7.14 -22.45
CA TYR A 91 -4.70 5.68 -22.38
C TYR A 91 -4.36 5.17 -20.99
N ASN A 92 -3.40 5.80 -20.28
CA ASN A 92 -3.14 5.41 -18.89
C ASN A 92 -4.35 5.71 -17.99
N GLY A 93 -5.10 6.80 -18.25
CA GLY A 93 -6.35 7.08 -17.54
C GLY A 93 -7.43 6.00 -17.78
N ILE A 94 -7.57 5.51 -19.01
CA ILE A 94 -8.49 4.40 -19.34
C ILE A 94 -8.06 3.11 -18.64
N ILE A 95 -6.77 2.75 -18.70
CA ILE A 95 -6.22 1.57 -18.03
C ILE A 95 -6.50 1.63 -16.52
N GLN A 96 -6.27 2.78 -15.91
CA GLN A 96 -6.53 2.98 -14.48
C GLN A 96 -8.02 2.85 -14.15
N THR A 97 -8.90 3.37 -15.00
CA THR A 97 -10.36 3.24 -14.82
C THR A 97 -10.78 1.77 -14.83
N VAL A 98 -10.24 0.97 -15.75
CA VAL A 98 -10.49 -0.47 -15.80
C VAL A 98 -9.94 -1.17 -14.55
N SER A 99 -8.76 -0.80 -14.08
CA SER A 99 -8.18 -1.32 -12.82
C SER A 99 -9.07 -1.01 -11.61
N CYS A 100 -9.65 0.18 -11.54
CA CYS A 100 -10.62 0.56 -10.50
C CYS A 100 -11.89 -0.31 -10.55
N VAL A 101 -12.38 -0.69 -11.74
CA VAL A 101 -13.52 -1.61 -11.89
C VAL A 101 -13.18 -3.00 -11.32
N PHE A 102 -12.00 -3.53 -11.64
CA PHE A 102 -11.52 -4.79 -11.04
C PHE A 102 -11.40 -4.69 -9.51
N THR A 103 -10.84 -3.59 -9.03
CA THR A 103 -10.69 -3.30 -7.59
C THR A 103 -12.05 -3.27 -6.89
N PHE A 104 -13.06 -2.66 -7.52
CA PHE A 104 -14.42 -2.62 -7.01
C PHE A 104 -15.03 -4.03 -6.96
N ILE A 105 -14.88 -4.83 -8.01
CA ILE A 105 -15.39 -6.22 -8.06
C ILE A 105 -14.79 -7.06 -6.94
N VAL A 106 -13.48 -6.96 -6.70
CA VAL A 106 -12.81 -7.73 -5.63
C VAL A 106 -13.26 -7.26 -4.25
N ASN A 107 -13.34 -5.95 -3.99
CA ASN A 107 -13.83 -5.44 -2.72
C ASN A 107 -15.31 -5.80 -2.46
N PHE A 108 -16.15 -5.70 -3.49
CA PHE A 108 -17.55 -6.12 -3.41
C PHE A 108 -17.64 -7.62 -3.13
N SER A 109 -16.83 -8.44 -3.81
CA SER A 109 -16.75 -9.88 -3.54
C SER A 109 -16.28 -10.16 -2.11
N LEU A 110 -15.29 -9.44 -1.59
CA LEU A 110 -14.81 -9.58 -0.23
C LEU A 110 -15.89 -9.20 0.80
N ALA A 111 -16.72 -8.20 0.50
CA ALA A 111 -17.81 -7.74 1.35
C ALA A 111 -19.04 -8.68 1.32
N SER A 112 -19.44 -9.16 0.14
CA SER A 112 -20.65 -9.94 -0.07
C SER A 112 -20.47 -11.45 0.17
N THR A 113 -19.26 -11.98 0.00
CA THR A 113 -19.01 -13.43 0.09
C THR A 113 -18.60 -13.83 1.51
N LYS A 114 -18.68 -15.13 1.81
CA LYS A 114 -18.04 -15.73 3.01
C LYS A 114 -16.51 -15.60 3.02
N LEU A 115 -15.89 -14.86 2.11
CA LEU A 115 -14.47 -14.52 2.13
C LEU A 115 -14.03 -13.87 3.45
N LYS A 116 -14.96 -13.26 4.20
CA LYS A 116 -14.77 -12.83 5.59
C LYS A 116 -14.30 -13.96 6.54
N THR A 117 -14.59 -15.22 6.24
CA THR A 117 -14.16 -16.38 7.04
C THR A 117 -12.80 -16.91 6.63
N ILE A 118 -12.25 -16.48 5.48
CA ILE A 118 -10.89 -16.85 5.11
C ILE A 118 -9.91 -16.05 5.97
N ASP A 119 -8.83 -16.69 6.39
CA ASP A 119 -7.75 -16.03 7.11
C ASP A 119 -7.25 -14.81 6.32
N ASN A 120 -7.37 -13.62 6.92
CA ASN A 120 -6.84 -12.36 6.38
C ASN A 120 -5.37 -12.46 5.96
N ARG A 121 -4.60 -13.33 6.63
CA ARG A 121 -3.20 -13.66 6.31
C ARG A 121 -3.03 -14.28 4.92
N LEU A 122 -3.92 -15.18 4.53
CA LEU A 122 -3.88 -15.85 3.24
C LEU A 122 -4.25 -14.88 2.12
N LEU A 123 -5.24 -14.01 2.35
CA LEU A 123 -5.59 -12.96 1.40
C LEU A 123 -4.45 -11.95 1.22
N LEU A 124 -3.78 -11.55 2.31
CA LEU A 124 -2.60 -10.68 2.26
C LEU A 124 -1.48 -11.32 1.43
N LEU A 125 -1.16 -12.60 1.68
CA LEU A 125 -0.14 -13.33 0.91
C LEU A 125 -0.53 -13.47 -0.56
N CYS A 126 -1.79 -13.76 -0.85
CA CYS A 126 -2.32 -13.86 -2.21
C CYS A 126 -2.15 -12.53 -2.96
N GLY A 127 -2.46 -11.40 -2.32
CA GLY A 127 -2.22 -10.08 -2.88
C GLY A 127 -0.74 -9.83 -3.17
N LEU A 128 0.16 -10.20 -2.24
CA LEU A 128 1.61 -10.03 -2.44
C LEU A 128 2.13 -10.86 -3.62
N VAL A 129 1.62 -12.07 -3.80
CA VAL A 129 1.96 -12.93 -4.95
C VAL A 129 1.48 -12.30 -6.26
N PHE A 130 0.28 -11.69 -6.29
CA PHE A 130 -0.17 -10.95 -7.48
C PHE A 130 0.77 -9.80 -7.84
N PHE A 131 1.25 -9.03 -6.85
CA PHE A 131 2.24 -7.97 -7.09
C PHE A 131 3.60 -8.51 -7.53
N GLU A 132 4.05 -9.64 -7.00
CA GLU A 132 5.29 -10.29 -7.43
C GLU A 132 5.21 -10.66 -8.93
N VAL A 133 4.11 -11.28 -9.33
CA VAL A 133 3.85 -11.64 -10.73
C VAL A 133 3.74 -10.40 -11.61
N PHE A 134 3.08 -9.33 -11.13
CA PHE A 134 3.02 -8.04 -11.81
C PHE A 134 4.43 -7.52 -12.15
N PHE A 135 5.33 -7.44 -11.15
CA PHE A 135 6.66 -6.88 -11.37
C PHE A 135 7.52 -7.74 -12.29
N ILE A 136 7.40 -9.08 -12.20
CA ILE A 136 8.13 -10.00 -13.08
C ILE A 136 7.68 -9.82 -14.53
N LEU A 137 6.37 -9.86 -14.79
CA LEU A 137 5.85 -9.78 -16.15
C LEU A 137 6.05 -8.39 -16.79
N HIS A 138 6.00 -7.35 -15.98
CA HIS A 138 6.16 -5.97 -16.41
C HIS A 138 7.64 -5.55 -16.56
N MET A 139 8.59 -6.34 -16.07
CA MET A 139 10.02 -6.11 -16.28
C MET A 139 10.36 -6.26 -17.77
N PRO A 140 11.20 -5.39 -18.36
CA PRO A 140 11.70 -5.56 -19.73
C PRO A 140 12.69 -6.74 -19.79
N LEU A 141 12.15 -7.95 -19.96
CA LEU A 141 12.87 -9.21 -20.06
C LEU A 141 13.54 -9.37 -21.42
N PRO A 142 14.70 -10.07 -21.50
CA PRO A 142 15.52 -10.15 -22.70
C PRO A 142 14.86 -10.91 -23.86
N PHE A 143 13.75 -11.61 -23.62
CA PHE A 143 13.00 -12.31 -24.66
C PHE A 143 11.98 -11.43 -25.38
N TYR A 144 11.71 -10.22 -24.88
CA TYR A 144 10.80 -9.30 -25.55
C TYR A 144 11.45 -8.70 -26.81
N PRO A 145 10.65 -8.34 -27.82
CA PRO A 145 11.18 -7.76 -29.06
C PRO A 145 12.06 -6.53 -28.78
N GLY A 146 13.21 -6.52 -29.46
CA GLY A 146 14.33 -5.58 -29.30
C GLY A 146 14.06 -4.16 -29.80
N PRO A 147 15.10 -3.30 -29.78
CA PRO A 147 15.20 -2.14 -28.88
C PRO A 147 14.30 -0.97 -29.24
N LEU A 148 14.15 -0.05 -28.29
CA LEU A 148 13.30 1.12 -28.42
C LEU A 148 13.79 2.05 -29.54
N ASP A 149 12.85 2.59 -30.32
CA ASP A 149 13.15 3.45 -31.47
C ASP A 149 13.71 4.81 -31.01
N ARG A 150 14.98 5.10 -31.31
CA ARG A 150 15.60 6.42 -31.11
C ARG A 150 15.23 7.42 -32.21
N PRO A 151 15.24 8.73 -31.94
CA PRO A 151 15.20 9.73 -33.01
C PRO A 151 16.49 9.67 -33.84
N GLY A 152 16.37 9.53 -35.17
CA GLY A 152 17.49 9.69 -36.11
C GLY A 152 17.94 8.47 -36.94
N THR A 153 17.34 7.28 -36.79
CA THR A 153 17.72 6.10 -37.62
C THR A 153 16.96 5.96 -38.95
N LEU A 154 16.01 6.86 -39.25
CA LEU A 154 15.38 6.95 -40.57
C LEU A 154 15.50 8.39 -41.12
N ASN A 155 16.00 8.48 -42.35
CA ASN A 155 15.93 9.67 -43.22
C ASN A 155 14.47 10.03 -43.52
N SER A 156 13.74 10.54 -42.54
CA SER A 156 12.36 11.02 -42.70
C SER A 156 12.19 12.34 -41.98
N THR A 157 11.94 13.38 -42.77
CA THR A 157 11.72 14.79 -42.42
C THR A 157 10.36 15.04 -41.75
N ILE A 158 9.95 14.20 -40.79
CA ILE A 158 8.68 14.36 -40.08
C ILE A 158 8.95 14.46 -38.57
N SER A 159 8.44 15.54 -38.01
CA SER A 159 8.77 16.15 -36.71
C SER A 159 8.78 15.25 -35.47
N GLU A 160 9.65 15.67 -34.56
CA GLU A 160 10.02 15.18 -33.24
C GLU A 160 8.86 15.17 -32.22
N VAL A 161 8.06 14.11 -32.19
CA VAL A 161 7.11 13.92 -31.07
C VAL A 161 7.11 12.45 -30.64
N GLY A 162 7.61 12.18 -29.42
CA GLY A 162 7.31 10.94 -28.67
C GLY A 162 8.46 9.95 -28.42
N ARG A 163 9.71 10.19 -28.87
CA ARG A 163 10.78 9.18 -28.73
C ARG A 163 11.56 9.26 -27.42
N CYS A 164 12.11 8.12 -27.02
CA CYS A 164 12.93 7.95 -25.82
C CYS A 164 14.29 8.66 -26.01
N GLU A 165 14.50 9.79 -25.32
CA GLU A 165 15.71 10.62 -25.40
C GLU A 165 16.83 10.17 -24.46
N PHE A 166 16.64 9.08 -23.72
CA PHE A 166 17.57 8.65 -22.68
C PHE A 166 18.64 7.67 -23.20
N ASP A 167 19.79 7.61 -22.52
CA ASP A 167 20.89 6.73 -22.90
C ASP A 167 20.52 5.24 -22.79
N TRP A 168 19.62 4.88 -21.88
CA TRP A 168 19.19 3.50 -21.63
C TRP A 168 18.22 2.93 -22.67
N CYS A 169 17.71 3.73 -23.61
CA CYS A 169 16.74 3.28 -24.63
C CYS A 169 17.33 2.22 -25.57
N ASP A 170 18.64 2.25 -25.85
CA ASP A 170 19.32 1.28 -26.73
C ASP A 170 19.36 -0.14 -26.17
N SER A 171 19.36 -0.25 -24.83
CA SER A 171 19.60 -1.51 -24.13
C SER A 171 18.32 -2.15 -23.57
N THR A 172 17.20 -1.44 -23.66
CA THR A 172 15.94 -1.85 -23.02
C THR A 172 14.95 -2.39 -24.06
N PRO A 173 14.51 -3.65 -23.93
CA PRO A 173 13.49 -4.22 -24.82
C PRO A 173 12.10 -3.67 -24.48
N ARG A 174 11.21 -3.64 -25.49
CA ARG A 174 9.83 -3.12 -25.37
C ARG A 174 8.91 -4.22 -24.84
N VAL A 175 8.21 -3.95 -23.74
CA VAL A 175 7.15 -4.84 -23.26
C VAL A 175 5.99 -4.83 -24.28
N PRO A 176 5.44 -6.00 -24.68
CA PRO A 176 4.31 -6.05 -25.61
C PRO A 176 3.10 -5.28 -25.07
N LEU A 177 2.48 -4.45 -25.90
CA LEU A 177 1.38 -3.58 -25.47
C LEU A 177 0.20 -4.37 -24.89
N SER A 178 -0.19 -5.49 -25.51
CA SER A 178 -1.27 -6.34 -25.01
C SER A 178 -0.99 -6.88 -23.61
N LEU A 179 0.27 -7.24 -23.35
CA LEU A 179 0.71 -7.74 -22.06
C LEU A 179 0.68 -6.62 -21.01
N TYR A 180 1.19 -5.43 -21.34
CA TYR A 180 1.10 -4.25 -20.48
C TYR A 180 -0.35 -3.90 -20.12
N LEU A 181 -1.25 -3.89 -21.09
CA LEU A 181 -2.67 -3.60 -20.87
C LEU A 181 -3.31 -4.58 -19.91
N VAL A 182 -3.08 -5.90 -20.09
CA VAL A 182 -3.65 -6.94 -19.21
C VAL A 182 -3.06 -6.86 -17.80
N ILE A 183 -1.75 -6.65 -17.68
CA ILE A 183 -1.06 -6.60 -16.38
C ILE A 183 -1.51 -5.37 -15.58
N CYS A 184 -1.47 -4.18 -16.19
CA CYS A 184 -1.80 -2.93 -15.50
C CYS A 184 -3.29 -2.80 -15.17
N SER A 185 -4.18 -3.42 -15.97
CA SER A 185 -5.61 -3.41 -15.68
C SER A 185 -6.03 -4.51 -14.69
N ALA A 186 -5.73 -5.78 -15.00
CA ALA A 186 -6.25 -6.90 -14.23
C ALA A 186 -5.38 -7.24 -13.02
N ILE A 187 -4.07 -7.39 -13.19
CA ILE A 187 -3.21 -7.89 -12.09
C ILE A 187 -3.10 -6.86 -10.97
N ILE A 188 -2.88 -5.58 -11.31
CA ILE A 188 -2.90 -4.49 -10.32
C ILE A 188 -4.28 -4.41 -9.64
N GLY A 189 -5.36 -4.35 -10.43
CA GLY A 189 -6.72 -4.20 -9.93
C GLY A 189 -7.19 -5.35 -9.04
N LEU A 190 -6.65 -6.56 -9.24
CA LEU A 190 -6.91 -7.71 -8.37
C LEU A 190 -6.04 -7.71 -7.10
N GLY A 191 -4.76 -7.36 -7.22
CA GLY A 191 -3.81 -7.41 -6.10
C GLY A 191 -3.99 -6.28 -5.09
N PHE A 192 -4.25 -5.05 -5.57
CA PHE A 192 -4.37 -3.86 -4.73
C PHE A 192 -5.42 -3.95 -3.61
N PRO A 193 -6.68 -4.33 -3.87
CA PRO A 193 -7.71 -4.45 -2.83
C PRO A 193 -7.38 -5.54 -1.80
N LEU A 194 -6.74 -6.63 -2.23
CA LEU A 194 -6.41 -7.75 -1.35
C LEU A 194 -5.44 -7.32 -0.25
N ILE A 195 -4.43 -6.52 -0.56
CA ILE A 195 -3.48 -6.06 0.47
C ILE A 195 -4.08 -4.88 1.25
N SER A 196 -4.65 -3.87 0.59
CA SER A 196 -5.10 -2.64 1.25
C SER A 196 -6.23 -2.86 2.26
N SER A 197 -7.21 -3.69 1.89
CA SER A 197 -8.33 -4.04 2.75
C SER A 197 -7.88 -4.94 3.91
N THR A 198 -7.06 -5.95 3.62
CA THR A 198 -6.61 -6.89 4.65
C THR A 198 -5.58 -6.29 5.60
N SER A 199 -4.68 -5.42 5.15
CA SER A 199 -3.70 -4.76 6.03
C SER A 199 -4.40 -3.88 7.07
N SER A 200 -5.40 -3.13 6.63
CA SER A 200 -6.19 -2.25 7.49
C SER A 200 -7.06 -3.05 8.46
N SER A 201 -7.70 -4.12 7.96
CA SER A 201 -8.48 -5.06 8.78
C SER A 201 -7.61 -5.75 9.82
N LEU A 202 -6.45 -6.31 9.42
CA LEU A 202 -5.54 -7.02 10.32
C LEU A 202 -4.93 -6.09 11.37
N LEU A 203 -4.63 -4.84 11.00
CA LEU A 203 -4.17 -3.82 11.95
C LEU A 203 -5.21 -3.57 13.04
N SER A 204 -6.48 -3.35 12.67
CA SER A 204 -7.55 -3.16 13.65
C SER A 204 -7.78 -4.40 14.53
N GLN A 205 -7.69 -5.60 13.96
CA GLN A 205 -7.85 -6.87 14.68
C GLN A 205 -6.70 -7.17 15.65
N ILE A 206 -5.46 -6.78 15.33
CA ILE A 206 -4.30 -6.94 16.23
C ILE A 206 -4.36 -5.94 17.38
N ILE A 207 -4.84 -4.72 17.12
CA ILE A 207 -4.99 -3.69 18.15
C ILE A 207 -6.13 -4.07 19.11
N GLY A 208 -7.28 -4.52 18.58
CA GLY A 208 -8.50 -4.82 19.34
C GLY A 208 -9.26 -3.56 19.80
N PRO A 209 -10.44 -3.70 20.42
CA PRO A 209 -11.24 -2.58 20.93
C PRO A 209 -10.61 -2.00 22.21
N ARG A 210 -9.60 -1.11 22.08
CA ARG A 210 -8.96 -0.45 23.22
C ARG A 210 -9.45 0.99 23.40
N LYS A 211 -9.98 1.35 24.57
CA LYS A 211 -9.85 2.74 25.08
C LYS A 211 -8.48 2.82 25.74
N GLN A 212 -7.61 3.71 25.28
CA GLN A 212 -6.33 3.93 25.96
C GLN A 212 -6.25 5.30 26.57
N VAL A 213 -6.81 5.41 27.78
CA VAL A 213 -6.49 6.50 28.71
C VAL A 213 -5.78 5.86 29.91
N PHE A 214 -4.44 5.82 29.85
CA PHE A 214 -3.61 5.76 31.05
C PHE A 214 -2.33 6.55 30.84
N VAL A 215 -2.33 7.78 31.35
CA VAL A 215 -1.25 8.75 31.33
C VAL A 215 -0.04 8.21 32.10
N VAL A 216 0.89 7.50 31.45
CA VAL A 216 2.30 7.43 31.89
C VAL A 216 3.19 7.15 30.68
N ARG A 217 4.11 8.10 30.39
CA ARG A 217 5.32 7.99 29.52
C ARG A 217 5.13 8.45 28.04
N LYS A 218 5.60 9.69 27.77
CA LYS A 218 5.45 10.56 26.57
C LYS A 218 5.70 9.99 25.16
N MET A 219 6.12 8.74 24.99
CA MET A 219 6.34 8.13 23.65
C MET A 219 5.60 6.80 23.48
N ALA A 220 5.43 6.04 24.56
CA ALA A 220 4.67 4.79 24.56
C ALA A 220 3.15 5.01 24.63
N PHE A 221 2.72 6.19 25.10
CA PHE A 221 1.31 6.58 25.20
C PHE A 221 0.67 6.94 23.85
N ILE A 222 1.46 7.47 22.91
CA ILE A 222 0.96 7.89 21.58
C ILE A 222 0.59 6.68 20.70
N LEU A 223 1.34 5.56 20.80
CA LEU A 223 1.21 4.38 19.92
C LEU A 223 0.07 3.41 20.29
N SER A 224 -0.92 3.92 20.98
CA SER A 224 -1.68 3.14 21.93
C SER A 224 -3.18 3.41 21.83
N PHE A 225 -3.51 4.55 21.24
CA PHE A 225 -4.83 4.92 20.80
C PHE A 225 -5.09 4.35 19.39
N GLN A 226 -6.21 3.66 19.19
CA GLN A 226 -6.55 3.06 17.90
C GLN A 226 -6.57 4.12 16.78
N GLY A 227 -7.17 5.28 17.03
CA GLY A 227 -7.18 6.40 16.09
C GLY A 227 -5.78 6.93 15.77
N THR A 228 -4.89 7.00 16.75
CA THR A 228 -3.52 7.49 16.54
C THR A 228 -2.68 6.48 15.76
N VAL A 229 -2.77 5.18 16.06
CA VAL A 229 -2.06 4.14 15.31
C VAL A 229 -2.56 4.08 13.86
N GLN A 230 -3.86 4.20 13.63
CA GLN A 230 -4.44 4.27 12.29
C GLN A 230 -4.03 5.57 11.56
N GLY A 231 -3.92 6.69 12.27
CA GLY A 231 -3.38 7.94 11.74
C GLY A 231 -1.91 7.82 11.34
N PHE A 232 -1.07 7.20 12.17
CA PHE A 232 0.33 6.92 11.84
C PHE A 232 0.46 5.92 10.67
N PHE A 233 -0.44 4.95 10.57
CA PHE A 233 -0.52 4.05 9.44
C PHE A 233 -0.80 4.81 8.14
N ALA A 234 -1.82 5.69 8.14
CA ALA A 234 -2.12 6.55 6.99
C ALA A 234 -0.94 7.48 6.64
N PHE A 235 -0.32 8.11 7.65
CA PHE A 235 0.88 8.94 7.48
C PHE A 235 2.03 8.17 6.82
N THR A 236 2.27 6.92 7.23
CA THR A 236 3.30 6.06 6.66
C THR A 236 3.09 5.87 5.15
N GLY A 237 1.84 5.69 4.71
CA GLY A 237 1.50 5.59 3.29
C GLY A 237 1.81 6.88 2.52
N ALA A 238 1.38 8.03 3.03
CA ALA A 238 1.66 9.32 2.39
C ALA A 238 3.17 9.63 2.34
N PHE A 239 3.90 9.32 3.41
CA PHE A 239 5.34 9.49 3.46
C PHE A 239 6.05 8.57 2.46
N SER A 240 5.56 7.34 2.27
CA SER A 240 6.06 6.43 1.23
C SER A 240 5.93 7.04 -0.16
N GLN A 241 4.75 7.59 -0.48
CA GLN A 241 4.50 8.15 -1.80
C GLN A 241 5.45 9.30 -2.13
N PHE A 242 5.73 10.15 -1.14
CA PHE A 242 6.70 11.22 -1.29
C PHE A 242 8.11 10.70 -1.57
N VAL A 243 8.60 9.77 -0.73
CA VAL A 243 9.97 9.24 -0.84
C VAL A 243 10.16 8.43 -2.12
N VAL A 244 9.23 7.52 -2.42
CA VAL A 244 9.32 6.62 -3.59
C VAL A 244 9.16 7.38 -4.90
N SER A 245 8.30 8.40 -4.97
CA SER A 245 8.17 9.21 -6.19
C SER A 245 9.46 9.99 -6.51
N LEU A 246 10.09 10.59 -5.50
CA LEU A 246 11.37 11.29 -5.67
C LEU A 246 12.48 10.34 -6.09
N PHE A 247 12.59 9.20 -5.40
CA PHE A 247 13.61 8.20 -5.71
C PHE A 247 13.42 7.59 -7.11
N SER A 248 12.20 7.18 -7.44
CA SER A 248 11.88 6.53 -8.72
C SER A 248 12.09 7.47 -9.91
N THR A 249 11.74 8.75 -9.78
CA THR A 249 11.97 9.75 -10.84
C THR A 249 13.46 9.91 -11.13
N ARG A 250 14.29 10.04 -10.09
CA ARG A 250 15.74 10.13 -10.27
C ARG A 250 16.36 8.85 -10.81
N LEU A 251 15.86 7.70 -10.37
CA LEU A 251 16.32 6.41 -10.87
C LEU A 251 15.94 6.21 -12.35
N PHE A 252 14.77 6.71 -12.77
CA PHE A 252 14.32 6.70 -14.17
C PHE A 252 15.24 7.50 -15.08
N GLU A 253 15.62 8.71 -14.67
CA GLU A 253 16.53 9.58 -15.43
C GLU A 253 17.91 8.94 -15.62
N LEU A 254 18.46 8.30 -14.58
CA LEU A 254 19.85 7.84 -14.58
C LEU A 254 20.06 6.41 -15.07
N SER A 255 19.22 5.48 -14.61
CA SER A 255 19.43 4.03 -14.81
C SER A 255 18.40 3.43 -15.75
N GLY A 256 17.27 4.11 -15.94
CA GLY A 256 16.18 3.66 -16.80
C GLY A 256 15.20 2.71 -16.14
N TYR A 257 14.20 2.34 -16.92
CA TYR A 257 12.99 1.68 -16.42
C TYR A 257 13.24 0.32 -15.75
N LYS A 258 14.17 -0.47 -16.28
CA LYS A 258 14.48 -1.82 -15.78
C LYS A 258 14.84 -1.84 -14.29
N TRP A 259 15.66 -0.89 -13.84
CA TRP A 259 16.16 -0.87 -12.46
C TRP A 259 15.09 -0.45 -11.47
N ILE A 260 14.14 0.40 -11.88
CA ILE A 260 12.97 0.75 -11.06
C ILE A 260 12.12 -0.49 -10.79
N MET A 261 11.91 -1.32 -11.83
CA MET A 261 11.14 -2.55 -11.69
C MET A 261 11.83 -3.57 -10.80
N ILE A 262 13.16 -3.72 -10.92
CA ILE A 262 13.97 -4.57 -10.03
C ILE A 262 13.90 -4.09 -8.58
N TYR A 263 13.98 -2.77 -8.35
CA TYR A 263 13.88 -2.19 -7.02
C TYR A 263 12.55 -2.52 -6.36
N HIS A 264 11.42 -2.28 -7.05
CA HIS A 264 10.10 -2.59 -6.50
C HIS A 264 9.86 -4.09 -6.32
N TRP A 265 10.32 -4.91 -7.27
CA TRP A 265 10.29 -6.37 -7.14
C TRP A 265 11.02 -6.82 -5.87
N SER A 266 12.26 -6.37 -5.66
CA SER A 266 13.05 -6.75 -4.48
C SER A 266 12.37 -6.39 -3.16
N ILE A 267 11.67 -5.25 -3.14
CA ILE A 267 10.92 -4.77 -1.99
C ILE A 267 9.72 -5.69 -1.69
N VAL A 268 8.97 -6.08 -2.72
CA VAL A 268 7.83 -7.02 -2.56
C VAL A 268 8.32 -8.40 -2.13
N THR A 269 9.43 -8.89 -2.69
CA THR A 269 10.03 -10.17 -2.28
C THR A 269 10.41 -10.16 -0.79
N VAL A 270 11.03 -9.08 -0.29
CA VAL A 270 11.34 -8.92 1.14
C VAL A 270 10.06 -8.91 1.99
N ALA A 271 8.98 -8.33 1.48
CA ALA A 271 7.67 -8.35 2.13
C ALA A 271 7.11 -9.76 2.27
N ILE A 272 7.17 -10.57 1.20
CA ILE A 272 6.73 -11.96 1.22
C ILE A 272 7.54 -12.76 2.25
N ILE A 273 8.88 -12.64 2.21
CA ILE A 273 9.76 -13.33 3.16
C ILE A 273 9.44 -12.92 4.61
N SER A 274 9.26 -11.63 4.86
CA SER A 274 8.93 -11.10 6.19
C SER A 274 7.57 -11.59 6.68
N THR A 275 6.59 -11.69 5.79
CA THR A 275 5.24 -12.21 6.09
C THR A 275 5.29 -13.70 6.42
N LEU A 276 6.06 -14.49 5.67
CA LEU A 276 6.24 -15.92 5.92
C LEU A 276 6.97 -16.18 7.24
N PHE A 277 8.02 -15.41 7.53
CA PHE A 277 8.77 -15.53 8.79
C PHE A 277 7.89 -15.21 10.01
N LEU A 278 7.03 -14.19 9.91
CA LEU A 278 6.13 -13.76 10.97
C LEU A 278 4.74 -14.40 10.91
N TRP A 279 4.54 -15.42 10.06
CA TRP A 279 3.23 -16.03 9.81
C TRP A 279 2.53 -16.50 11.09
N ARG A 280 3.29 -17.08 12.02
CA ARG A 280 2.78 -17.55 13.31
C ARG A 280 2.43 -16.43 14.29
N ARG A 281 2.94 -15.20 14.08
CA ARG A 281 2.69 -14.02 14.93
C ARG A 281 1.61 -13.08 14.39
N LEU A 282 1.21 -13.23 13.13
CA LEU A 282 0.15 -12.45 12.47
C LEU A 282 -1.27 -12.91 12.86
N ILE A 283 -1.50 -13.25 14.13
CA ILE A 283 -2.78 -13.77 14.62
C ILE A 283 -3.62 -12.61 15.18
N PRO A 284 -4.93 -12.52 14.89
CA PRO A 284 -5.81 -11.54 15.52
C PRO A 284 -5.80 -11.70 17.05
N LEU A 285 -5.96 -10.58 17.77
CA LEU A 285 -5.92 -10.60 19.23
C LEU A 285 -7.09 -11.42 19.77
N LYS A 286 -6.79 -12.55 20.44
CA LYS A 286 -7.82 -13.32 21.13
C LYS A 286 -8.24 -12.54 22.38
N MET A 287 -9.48 -12.02 22.40
CA MET A 287 -10.01 -11.26 23.54
C MET A 287 -10.29 -12.14 24.76
N THR A 288 -10.55 -13.43 24.54
CA THR A 288 -10.70 -14.42 25.59
C THR A 288 -9.49 -15.35 25.62
N PRO A 289 -8.77 -15.47 26.75
CA PRO A 289 -7.74 -16.47 26.90
C PRO A 289 -8.34 -17.87 26.79
N SER A 290 -7.57 -18.81 26.23
CA SER A 290 -7.96 -20.22 26.20
C SER A 290 -7.93 -20.79 27.63
N ASN A 291 -8.80 -21.76 27.93
CA ASN A 291 -8.86 -22.33 29.27
C ASN A 291 -7.51 -22.94 29.64
N GLY A 292 -6.92 -22.48 30.75
CA GLY A 292 -5.62 -22.93 31.25
C GLY A 292 -4.38 -22.20 30.73
N GLU A 293 -4.48 -21.25 29.78
CA GLU A 293 -3.31 -20.47 29.33
C GLU A 293 -3.09 -19.19 30.17
N ALA A 294 -1.90 -19.06 30.75
CA ALA A 294 -1.50 -17.88 31.52
C ALA A 294 -1.36 -16.66 30.62
N THR A 295 -2.23 -15.67 30.78
CA THR A 295 -2.10 -14.41 30.04
C THR A 295 -1.42 -13.38 30.94
N ARG A 296 -0.25 -12.87 30.50
CA ARG A 296 0.52 -11.87 31.25
C ARG A 296 -0.06 -10.48 31.06
N TYR A 297 -0.26 -9.79 32.18
CA TYR A 297 -0.81 -8.44 32.27
C TYR A 297 0.12 -7.52 33.06
N LYS A 298 -0.15 -6.21 32.99
CA LYS A 298 0.67 -5.18 33.66
C LYS A 298 0.70 -5.34 35.19
N LEU A 299 -0.31 -6.00 35.77
CA LEU A 299 -0.49 -6.19 37.21
C LEU A 299 -0.47 -7.68 37.65
N GLY A 300 -0.16 -8.63 36.76
CA GLY A 300 -0.13 -10.06 37.13
C GLY A 300 -0.37 -11.01 35.95
N THR A 301 -0.70 -12.27 36.25
CA THR A 301 -1.12 -13.29 35.29
C THR A 301 -2.57 -13.68 35.57
N PHE A 302 -3.43 -13.61 34.55
CA PHE A 302 -4.82 -14.05 34.65
C PHE A 302 -5.00 -15.37 33.91
N TYR A 303 -5.74 -16.27 34.54
CA TYR A 303 -6.08 -17.59 34.07
C TYR A 303 -7.60 -17.66 33.93
N ARG A 304 -8.08 -18.13 32.78
CA ARG A 304 -9.46 -18.55 32.65
C ARG A 304 -9.51 -20.04 32.94
N MET A 305 -10.22 -20.41 34.00
CA MET A 305 -10.53 -21.82 34.31
C MET A 305 -11.62 -22.32 33.36
#